data_AF-A0A060Z7P3-F1
#
_entry.id   AF-A0A060Z7P3-F1
#
_cell.length_a   1.000
_cell.length_b   1.000
_cell.length_c   1.000
_cell.angle_alpha   90.00
_cell.angle_beta   90.00
_cell.angle_gamma   90.00
#
_symmetry.space_group_name_H-M   'P 1'
#
loop_
_entity.id
_entity.type
_entity.pdbx_description
1 polymer ?
#
loop_
_entity_poly.entity_id
_entity_poly.type
_entity_poly.pdbx_seq_one_letter_code
_entity_poly.pdbx_strand_id
1 'polypeptide(L)'
;MGMTNVVLLERDRLTAGTTWHTAGLLWQLRPSDVEVELLAHTRQVISHDLEQETGLETGWIQNGGLFIASNKQRLDEYKRLMSVRSIQDQTTLGS
;
A
#
# COMPACT_ATOMS: atom_id res chain seq x y z
N MET A 1 -23.07 0.83 -9.82
CA MET A 1 -23.96 1.90 -9.33
C MET A 1 -23.36 2.43 -8.05
N GLY A 2 -23.01 3.72 -7.99
CA GLY A 2 -22.34 4.36 -6.84
C GLY A 2 -23.30 5.12 -5.93
N MET A 3 -22.82 5.55 -4.77
CA MET A 3 -23.55 6.47 -3.90
C MET A 3 -23.57 7.88 -4.51
N THR A 4 -24.74 8.52 -4.53
CA THR A 4 -24.92 9.90 -5.01
C THR A 4 -25.15 10.84 -3.82
N ASN A 5 -24.92 12.15 -4.02
CA ASN A 5 -25.09 13.20 -3.00
C ASN A 5 -24.19 13.04 -1.75
N VAL A 6 -22.92 12.70 -1.96
CA VAL A 6 -21.92 12.57 -0.88
C VAL A 6 -21.37 13.95 -0.49
N VAL A 7 -21.29 14.23 0.82
CA VAL A 7 -20.70 15.46 1.37
C VAL A 7 -19.50 15.09 2.25
N LEU A 8 -18.35 15.75 2.01
CA LEU A 8 -17.13 15.64 2.82
C LEU A 8 -16.95 16.93 3.64
N LEU A 9 -16.78 16.82 4.95
CA LEU A 9 -16.52 17.94 5.85
C LEU A 9 -15.07 17.90 6.34
N GLU A 10 -14.32 18.99 6.09
CA GLU A 10 -12.94 19.20 6.54
C GLU A 10 -12.90 20.45 7.43
N ARG A 11 -12.05 20.46 8.45
CA ARG A 11 -11.95 21.57 9.40
C ARG A 11 -11.22 22.79 8.79
N ASP A 12 -10.19 22.53 8.01
CA ASP A 12 -9.34 23.55 7.38
C ASP A 12 -9.19 23.26 5.87
N ARG A 13 -7.97 23.08 5.36
CA ARG A 13 -7.71 22.73 3.96
C ARG A 13 -7.55 21.22 3.82
N LEU A 14 -8.00 20.67 2.69
CA LEU A 14 -7.68 19.29 2.30
C LEU A 14 -6.17 19.05 2.46
N THR A 15 -5.83 17.91 3.05
CA THR A 15 -4.48 17.44 3.41
C THR A 15 -3.79 18.12 4.59
N ALA A 16 -4.38 19.13 5.24
CA ALA A 16 -3.75 19.88 6.34
C ALA A 16 -3.37 19.05 7.58
N GLY A 17 -3.90 17.83 7.72
CA GLY A 17 -3.51 16.86 8.76
C GLY A 17 -2.18 16.14 8.47
N THR A 18 -2.02 14.90 8.93
CA THR A 18 -0.78 14.13 8.71
C THR A 18 -0.48 13.83 7.24
N THR A 19 -1.49 13.94 6.37
CA THR A 19 -1.39 13.67 4.93
C THR A 19 -0.36 14.56 4.24
N TRP A 20 -0.24 15.85 4.58
CA TRP A 20 0.72 16.72 3.90
C TRP A 20 2.18 16.35 4.20
N HIS A 21 2.47 15.90 5.42
CA HIS A 21 3.84 15.65 5.89
C HIS A 21 4.23 14.18 5.86
N THR A 22 3.40 13.32 5.26
CA THR A 22 3.74 11.91 5.13
C THR A 22 4.94 11.71 4.20
N ALA A 23 5.79 10.74 4.50
CA ALA A 23 6.86 10.33 3.59
C ALA A 23 6.35 9.55 2.36
N GLY A 24 5.07 9.15 2.35
CA GLY A 24 4.44 8.51 1.19
C GLY A 24 4.91 7.07 0.90
N LEU A 25 5.48 6.38 1.89
CA LEU A 25 6.08 5.06 1.67
C LEU A 25 5.05 3.91 1.73
N LEU A 26 4.99 3.08 0.69
CA LEU A 26 4.16 1.88 0.63
C LEU A 26 4.99 0.59 0.69
N TRP A 27 5.15 0.05 1.90
CA TRP A 27 5.91 -1.18 2.17
C TRP A 27 5.00 -2.40 2.23
N GLN A 28 5.35 -3.51 1.56
CA GLN A 28 4.45 -4.67 1.43
C GLN A 28 4.65 -5.78 2.48
N LEU A 29 5.69 -5.72 3.33
CA LEU A 29 5.89 -6.77 4.35
C LEU A 29 4.96 -6.51 5.55
N ARG A 30 3.89 -7.31 5.67
CA ARG A 30 2.90 -7.23 6.75
C ARG A 30 2.56 -8.62 7.30
N PRO A 31 2.15 -8.72 8.58
CA PRO A 31 1.73 -9.98 9.18
C PRO A 31 0.29 -10.37 8.87
N SER A 32 -0.52 -9.44 8.33
CA SER A 32 -1.96 -9.60 8.10
C SER A 32 -2.29 -9.58 6.60
N ASP A 33 -3.08 -10.57 6.17
CA ASP A 33 -3.50 -10.75 4.78
C ASP A 33 -4.31 -9.56 4.26
N VAL A 34 -5.21 -9.03 5.10
CA VAL A 34 -6.04 -7.87 4.77
C VAL A 34 -5.18 -6.63 4.54
N GLU A 35 -4.10 -6.45 5.31
CA GLU A 35 -3.19 -5.33 5.12
C GLU A 35 -2.39 -5.47 3.82
N VAL A 36 -1.99 -6.70 3.47
CA VAL A 36 -1.30 -6.99 2.20
C VAL A 36 -2.20 -6.66 1.02
N GLU A 37 -3.45 -7.13 1.04
CA GLU A 37 -4.42 -6.88 -0.03
C GLU A 37 -4.72 -5.39 -0.16
N LEU A 38 -4.95 -4.69 0.95
CA LEU A 38 -5.18 -3.23 0.96
C LEU A 38 -4.00 -2.47 0.35
N LEU A 39 -2.76 -2.86 0.69
CA LEU A 39 -1.56 -2.22 0.13
C LEU A 39 -1.36 -2.55 -1.35
N ALA A 40 -1.68 -3.78 -1.78
CA ALA A 40 -1.63 -4.17 -3.17
C ALA A 40 -2.62 -3.34 -4.01
N HIS A 41 -3.86 -3.21 -3.53
CA HIS A 41 -4.87 -2.38 -4.17
C HIS A 41 -4.47 -0.89 -4.16
N THR A 42 -4.02 -0.37 -3.03
CA THR A 42 -3.55 1.04 -2.93
C THR A 42 -2.42 1.33 -3.90
N ARG A 43 -1.47 0.39 -4.07
CA ARG A 43 -0.39 0.51 -5.05
C ARG A 43 -0.92 0.54 -6.48
N GLN A 44 -1.87 -0.33 -6.83
CA GLN A 44 -2.47 -0.35 -8.16
C GLN A 44 -3.16 0.99 -8.47
N VAL A 45 -3.96 1.51 -7.52
CA VAL A 45 -4.66 2.79 -7.67
C VAL A 45 -3.70 3.95 -7.86
N ILE A 46 -2.65 4.06 -7.03
CA ILE A 46 -1.70 5.19 -7.08
C ILE A 46 -0.74 5.10 -8.27
N SER A 47 -0.34 3.89 -8.67
CA SER A 47 0.66 3.73 -9.75
C SER A 47 0.07 3.68 -11.16
N HIS A 48 -1.25 3.52 -11.29
CA HIS A 48 -1.88 3.28 -12.59
C HIS A 48 -3.26 3.92 -12.72
N ASP A 49 -4.21 3.55 -11.84
CA ASP A 49 -5.62 3.82 -12.08
C ASP A 49 -5.96 5.32 -11.94
N LEU A 50 -5.40 6.00 -10.93
CA LEU A 50 -5.65 7.43 -10.67
C LEU A 50 -5.24 8.31 -11.84
N GLU A 51 -4.07 8.08 -12.42
CA GLU A 51 -3.59 8.88 -13.55
C GLU A 51 -4.44 8.63 -14.79
N GLN A 52 -4.91 7.40 -15.01
CA GLN A 52 -5.81 7.09 -16.13
C GLN A 52 -7.18 7.73 -15.99
N GLU A 53 -7.75 7.73 -14.80
CA GLU A 53 -9.10 8.26 -14.56
C GLU A 53 -9.12 9.79 -14.53
N THR A 54 -8.08 10.41 -13.98
CA THR A 54 -8.06 11.85 -13.69
C THR A 54 -7.15 12.66 -14.62
N GLY A 55 -6.21 12.02 -15.30
CA GLY A 55 -5.15 12.67 -16.06
C GLY A 55 -4.11 13.39 -15.19
N LEU A 56 -4.15 13.21 -13.87
CA LEU A 56 -3.21 13.82 -12.92
C LEU A 56 -2.11 12.84 -12.53
N GLU A 57 -0.87 13.29 -12.61
CA GLU A 57 0.30 12.53 -12.19
C GLU A 57 0.34 12.39 -10.66
N THR A 58 0.68 11.19 -10.17
CA THR A 58 0.58 10.85 -8.73
C THR A 58 1.88 10.97 -7.95
N GLY A 59 3.02 11.22 -8.61
CA GLY A 59 4.33 11.23 -8.00
C GLY A 59 4.86 9.83 -7.67
N TRP A 60 4.27 8.76 -8.20
CA TRP A 60 4.66 7.39 -7.86
C TRP A 60 6.04 7.02 -8.39
N ILE A 61 6.91 6.54 -7.50
CA ILE A 61 8.25 6.04 -7.84
C ILE A 61 8.42 4.60 -7.35
N GLN A 62 8.55 3.67 -8.28
CA GLN A 62 8.75 2.25 -8.01
C GLN A 62 10.25 1.95 -7.73
N ASN A 63 10.80 2.48 -6.64
CA ASN A 63 12.19 2.23 -6.23
C ASN A 63 12.38 0.91 -5.45
N GLY A 64 11.28 0.23 -5.11
CA GLY A 64 11.31 -0.99 -4.31
C GLY A 64 11.61 -0.69 -2.84
N GLY A 65 12.08 -1.70 -2.12
CA GLY A 65 12.28 -1.58 -0.69
C GLY A 65 13.21 -2.63 -0.10
N LEU A 66 14.09 -2.22 0.81
CA LEU A 66 15.05 -3.10 1.48
C LEU A 66 14.79 -3.15 2.99
N PHE A 67 14.51 -4.35 3.50
CA PHE A 67 14.46 -4.62 4.93
C PHE A 67 15.79 -5.19 5.41
N ILE A 68 16.45 -4.51 6.34
CA ILE A 68 17.75 -4.92 6.90
C ILE A 68 17.52 -5.57 8.27
N ALA A 69 18.14 -6.72 8.51
CA ALA A 69 18.16 -7.40 9.81
C ALA A 69 19.56 -7.33 10.41
N SER A 70 19.69 -6.72 11.59
CA SER A 70 20.96 -6.63 12.34
C SER A 70 21.19 -7.79 13.30
N ASN A 71 20.22 -8.69 13.46
CA ASN A 71 20.33 -9.87 14.30
C ASN A 71 19.47 -11.03 13.76
N LYS A 72 19.73 -12.24 14.27
CA LYS A 72 19.07 -13.47 13.85
C LYS A 72 17.56 -13.45 14.09
N GLN A 73 17.11 -12.90 15.22
CA GLN A 73 15.69 -12.82 15.55
C GLN A 73 14.90 -11.97 14.53
N ARG A 74 15.44 -10.83 14.11
CA ARG A 74 14.85 -9.99 13.05
C ARG A 74 14.84 -10.70 11.70
N LEU A 75 15.90 -11.43 11.38
CA LEU A 75 15.98 -12.21 10.14
C LEU A 75 14.94 -13.33 10.11
N ASP A 76 14.77 -14.06 11.22
CA ASP A 76 13.80 -15.15 11.33
C ASP A 76 12.36 -14.62 11.23
N GLU A 77 12.08 -13.44 11.79
CA GLU A 77 10.78 -12.79 11.63
C GLU A 77 10.51 -12.39 10.17
N TYR A 78 11.48 -11.82 9.46
CA TYR A 78 11.31 -11.51 8.03
C TYR A 78 11.08 -12.76 7.19
N LYS A 79 11.77 -13.87 7.48
CA LYS A 79 11.52 -15.16 6.80
C LYS A 79 10.10 -15.66 7.03
N ARG A 80 9.58 -15.54 8.25
CA ARG A 80 8.19 -15.91 8.58
C ARG A 80 7.20 -15.11 7.76
N LEU A 81 7.38 -13.78 7.71
CA LEU A 81 6.52 -12.88 6.94
C LEU A 81 6.59 -13.16 5.43
N MET A 82 7.79 -13.45 4.90
CA MET A 82 7.96 -13.83 3.49
C MET A 82 7.32 -15.17 3.14
N SER A 83 7.39 -16.16 4.04
CA SER A 83 6.76 -17.47 3.81
C SER A 83 5.24 -17.35 3.71
N VAL A 84 4.62 -16.57 4.60
CA VAL A 84 3.17 -16.29 4.55
C VAL A 84 2.80 -15.67 3.21
N ARG A 85 3.55 -14.65 2.78
CA ARG A 85 3.34 -14.00 1.48
C ARG A 85 3.46 -14.96 0.30
N SER A 86 4.50 -15.81 0.26
CA SER A 86 4.71 -16.71 -0.89
C SER A 86 3.58 -17.73 -1.09
N ILE A 87 2.91 -18.12 0.00
CA ILE A 87 1.76 -19.02 -0.06
C ILE A 87 0.55 -18.28 -0.65
N GLN A 88 0.39 -17.00 -0.35
CA GLN A 88 -0.67 -16.16 -0.89
C GLN A 88 -0.49 -15.85 -2.38
N ASP A 89 0.71 -15.47 -2.82
CA ASP A 89 0.98 -15.20 -4.25
C ASP A 89 0.64 -16.44 -5.13
N GLN A 90 0.85 -17.66 -4.62
CA GLN A 90 0.48 -18.90 -5.32
C GLN A 90 -1.02 -19.19 -5.32
N THR A 91 -1.75 -18.73 -4.30
CA THR A 91 -3.20 -18.96 -4.18
C THR A 91 -3.98 -18.00 -5.10
N THR A 92 -3.53 -16.75 -5.25
CA THR A 92 -4.16 -15.74 -6.12
C THR A 92 -3.92 -15.98 -7.61
N LEU A 93 -2.82 -16.64 -8.00
CA LEU A 93 -2.54 -17.01 -9.40
C LEU A 93 -3.29 -18.28 -9.87
N GLY A 94 -3.95 -18.99 -8.96
CA GLY A 94 -4.67 -20.24 -9.24
C GLY A 94 -6.19 -20.13 -9.35
N SER A 95 -6.76 -18.92 -9.19
CA SER A 95 -8.20 -18.61 -9.27
C SER A 95 -8.49 -17.64 -10.40
#